data_AF-A0A150SEN6-F1
#
_entry.id   AF-A0A150SEN6-F1
#
_cell.length_a   1.000
_cell.length_b   1.000
_cell.length_c   1.000
_cell.angle_alpha   90.00
_cell.angle_beta   90.00
_cell.angle_gamma   90.00
#
_symmetry.space_group_name_H-M   'P 1'
#
loop_
_entity.id
_entity.type
_entity.pdbx_description
1 polymer ?
#
loop_
_entity_poly.entity_id
_entity_poly.type
_entity_poly.pdbx_seq_one_letter_code
_entity_poly.pdbx_strand_id
1 'polypeptide(L)'
;MEAAPFSKRVDEKIAKQRAKVEARMQKGGVPDARRAEIRKVLDDVQAKVRAAVGKAAKDGVITQDEAKQVRKLAREARKAIAEQLGLGKKHEKKGKREKPKGRPIPVPVT
;
A
#
# COMPACT_ATOMS: atom_id res chain seq x y z
N MET A 1 -5.18 17.40 -9.54
CA MET A 1 -6.12 17.18 -8.42
C MET A 1 -5.75 18.13 -7.30
N GLU A 2 -6.68 18.54 -6.45
CA GLU A 2 -6.33 19.39 -5.31
C GLU A 2 -5.39 18.68 -4.32
N ALA A 3 -4.43 19.42 -3.79
CA ALA A 3 -3.43 18.91 -2.87
C ALA A 3 -4.03 18.43 -1.54
N ALA A 4 -5.03 19.14 -0.99
CA ALA A 4 -5.67 18.81 0.29
C ALA A 4 -6.35 17.43 0.32
N PRO A 5 -7.28 17.09 -0.62
CA PRO A 5 -7.90 15.77 -0.64
C PRO A 5 -6.91 14.65 -1.00
N PHE A 6 -5.87 14.94 -1.79
CA PHE A 6 -4.82 13.95 -2.03
C PHE A 6 -3.98 13.66 -0.79
N SER A 7 -3.60 14.69 -0.05
CA SER A 7 -2.83 14.55 1.19
C SER A 7 -3.59 13.69 2.20
N LYS A 8 -4.90 13.97 2.41
CA LYS A 8 -5.78 13.14 3.25
C LYS A 8 -5.81 11.67 2.78
N ARG A 9 -5.94 11.43 1.46
CA ARG A 9 -5.90 10.06 0.90
C ARG A 9 -4.56 9.37 1.12
N VAL A 10 -3.45 10.10 1.06
CA VAL A 10 -2.12 9.56 1.33
C VAL A 10 -1.98 9.20 2.80
N ASP A 11 -2.42 10.06 3.71
CA ASP A 11 -2.42 9.78 5.16
C ASP A 11 -3.27 8.56 5.52
N GLU A 12 -4.47 8.42 4.95
CA GLU A 12 -5.27 7.20 5.14
C GLU A 12 -4.55 5.94 4.65
N LYS A 13 -3.86 6.03 3.50
CA LYS A 13 -3.10 4.90 2.93
C LYS A 13 -1.88 4.56 3.77
N ILE A 14 -1.28 5.55 4.42
CA ILE A 14 -0.20 5.41 5.38
C ILE A 14 -0.72 4.70 6.64
N ALA A 15 -1.82 5.18 7.23
CA ALA A 15 -2.44 4.57 8.41
C ALA A 15 -2.85 3.11 8.18
N LYS A 16 -3.52 2.83 7.05
CA LYS A 16 -3.88 1.46 6.64
C LYS A 16 -2.65 0.56 6.46
N GLN A 17 -1.52 1.12 6.05
CA GLN A 17 -0.29 0.36 5.91
C GLN A 17 0.33 0.04 7.27
N ARG A 18 0.39 1.01 8.18
CA ARG A 18 0.89 0.81 9.55
C ARG A 18 0.12 -0.32 10.25
N ALA A 19 -1.21 -0.26 10.22
CA ALA A 19 -2.07 -1.31 10.78
C ALA A 19 -1.82 -2.68 10.15
N LYS A 20 -1.61 -2.74 8.81
CA LYS A 20 -1.29 -4.01 8.13
C LYS A 20 0.08 -4.57 8.54
N VAL A 21 1.10 -3.73 8.65
CA VAL A 21 2.44 -4.17 9.04
C VAL A 21 2.41 -4.63 10.50
N GLU A 22 1.72 -3.93 11.38
CA GLU A 22 1.55 -4.31 12.79
C GLU A 22 0.78 -5.63 12.95
N ALA A 23 -0.35 -5.80 12.26
CA ALA A 23 -1.09 -7.06 12.26
C ALA A 23 -0.24 -8.23 11.71
N ARG A 24 0.68 -7.96 10.78
CA ARG A 24 1.61 -8.96 10.25
C ARG A 24 2.77 -9.27 11.20
N MET A 25 3.29 -8.27 11.90
CA MET A 25 4.31 -8.44 12.95
C MET A 25 3.75 -9.26 14.12
N GLN A 26 2.49 -9.05 14.49
CA GLN A 26 1.79 -9.85 15.50
C GLN A 26 1.58 -11.29 15.02
N LYS A 27 1.03 -11.50 13.81
CA LYS A 27 0.78 -12.85 13.26
C LYS A 27 2.05 -13.65 12.97
N GLY A 28 3.14 -12.97 12.60
CA GLY A 28 4.41 -13.62 12.24
C GLY A 28 5.31 -13.94 13.43
N GLY A 29 4.91 -13.61 14.66
CA GLY A 29 5.76 -13.81 15.84
C GLY A 29 7.09 -13.05 15.76
N VAL A 30 7.11 -11.89 15.10
CA VAL A 30 8.35 -11.11 14.91
C VAL A 30 8.84 -10.63 16.29
N PRO A 31 10.12 -10.83 16.67
CA PRO A 31 10.67 -10.36 17.94
C PRO A 31 10.57 -8.83 18.07
N ASP A 32 10.35 -8.32 19.28
CA ASP A 32 10.12 -6.88 19.50
C ASP A 32 11.28 -5.99 19.05
N ALA A 33 12.53 -6.48 19.14
CA ALA A 33 13.71 -5.81 18.58
C ALA A 33 13.58 -5.58 17.07
N ARG A 34 13.18 -6.60 16.32
CA ARG A 34 12.88 -6.49 14.88
C ARG A 34 11.69 -5.57 14.64
N ARG A 35 10.62 -5.65 15.45
CA ARG A 35 9.44 -4.78 15.31
C ARG A 35 9.80 -3.30 15.41
N ALA A 36 10.71 -2.96 16.32
CA ALA A 36 11.20 -1.59 16.47
C ALA A 36 11.97 -1.12 15.21
N GLU A 37 12.83 -1.97 14.64
CA GLU A 37 13.52 -1.66 13.38
C GLU A 37 12.53 -1.44 12.23
N ILE A 38 11.54 -2.33 12.09
CA ILE A 38 10.52 -2.23 11.04
C ILE A 38 9.68 -0.97 11.21
N ARG A 39 9.29 -0.61 12.43
CA ARG A 39 8.56 0.62 12.72
C ARG A 39 9.39 1.85 12.34
N LYS A 40 10.68 1.88 12.67
CA LYS A 40 11.59 2.97 12.27
C LYS A 40 11.67 3.11 10.74
N VAL A 41 11.92 2.02 10.03
CA VAL A 41 11.98 2.03 8.55
C VAL A 41 10.63 2.45 7.96
N LEU A 42 9.51 2.01 8.54
CA LEU A 42 8.18 2.41 8.11
C LEU A 42 7.94 3.90 8.31
N ASP A 43 8.33 4.46 9.46
CA ASP A 43 8.17 5.87 9.79
C ASP A 43 9.05 6.74 8.88
N ASP A 44 10.29 6.35 8.59
CA ASP A 44 11.17 7.03 7.63
C ASP A 44 10.57 7.09 6.22
N VAL A 45 9.98 5.98 5.78
CA VAL A 45 9.31 5.89 4.47
C VAL A 45 8.07 6.79 4.43
N GLN A 46 7.29 6.82 5.51
CA GLN A 46 6.13 7.69 5.60
C GLN A 46 6.53 9.16 5.60
N ALA A 47 7.62 9.52 6.27
CA ALA A 47 8.18 10.86 6.25
C ALA A 47 8.60 11.28 4.83
N LYS A 48 9.28 10.39 4.09
CA LYS A 48 9.66 10.64 2.68
C LYS A 48 8.43 10.84 1.78
N VAL A 49 7.40 10.03 1.96
CA VAL A 49 6.13 10.15 1.20
C VAL A 49 5.43 11.46 1.53
N ARG A 50 5.32 11.83 2.82
CA ARG A 50 4.73 13.11 3.23
C ARG A 50 5.53 14.30 2.71
N ALA A 51 6.85 14.24 2.74
CA ALA A 51 7.70 15.29 2.18
C ALA A 51 7.52 15.43 0.66
N ALA A 52 7.39 14.31 -0.06
CA ALA A 52 7.12 14.33 -1.50
C ALA A 52 5.73 14.90 -1.82
N VAL A 53 4.71 14.56 -1.03
CA VAL A 53 3.38 15.18 -1.13
C VAL A 53 3.44 16.67 -0.82
N GLY A 54 4.15 17.08 0.23
CA GLY A 54 4.33 18.49 0.57
C GLY A 54 5.03 19.29 -0.52
N LYS A 55 6.00 18.69 -1.22
CA LYS A 55 6.65 19.30 -2.40
C LYS A 55 5.68 19.42 -3.58
N ALA A 56 4.91 18.38 -3.89
CA ALA A 56 3.92 18.39 -4.96
C ALA A 56 2.70 19.28 -4.63
N ALA A 57 2.44 19.52 -3.34
CA ALA A 57 1.35 20.35 -2.86
C ALA A 57 1.67 21.86 -2.89
N LYS A 58 2.91 22.26 -3.19
CA LYS A 58 3.34 23.67 -3.18
C LYS A 58 2.52 24.53 -4.14
N ASP A 59 2.18 23.98 -5.29
CA ASP A 59 1.41 24.67 -6.32
C ASP A 59 -0.12 24.53 -6.11
N GLY A 60 -0.55 23.96 -4.97
CA GLY A 60 -1.95 23.70 -4.63
C GLY A 60 -2.61 22.57 -5.44
N VAL A 61 -1.98 22.16 -6.55
CA VAL A 61 -2.45 21.12 -7.46
C VAL A 61 -1.38 20.06 -7.62
N ILE A 62 -1.75 18.81 -7.36
CA ILE A 62 -0.88 17.67 -7.61
C ILE A 62 -1.27 17.06 -8.94
N THR A 63 -0.30 16.97 -9.84
CA THR A 63 -0.47 16.36 -11.16
C THR A 63 -0.52 14.84 -11.05
N GLN A 64 -1.04 14.17 -12.10
CA GLN A 64 -1.06 12.71 -12.12
C GLN A 64 0.34 12.11 -12.06
N ASP A 65 1.33 12.73 -12.69
CA ASP A 65 2.69 12.18 -12.75
C ASP A 65 3.42 12.31 -11.42
N GLU A 66 3.25 13.42 -10.72
CA GLU A 66 3.74 13.56 -9.33
C GLU A 66 3.06 12.55 -8.41
N ALA A 67 1.75 12.37 -8.54
CA ALA A 67 1.02 11.36 -7.78
C ALA A 67 1.51 9.94 -8.06
N LYS A 68 1.85 9.62 -9.32
CA LYS A 68 2.44 8.33 -9.71
C LYS A 68 3.83 8.18 -9.10
N GLN A 69 4.67 9.21 -9.10
CA GLN A 69 5.99 9.18 -8.47
C GLN A 69 5.91 8.92 -6.98
N VAL A 70 5.05 9.65 -6.25
CA VAL A 70 4.81 9.44 -4.81
C VAL A 70 4.34 8.01 -4.56
N ARG A 71 3.41 7.49 -5.37
CA ARG A 71 2.91 6.12 -5.25
C ARG A 71 3.99 5.07 -5.55
N LYS A 72 4.85 5.31 -6.53
CA LYS A 72 5.94 4.40 -6.92
C LYS A 72 6.97 4.31 -5.79
N LEU A 73 7.42 5.45 -5.27
CA LEU A 73 8.33 5.53 -4.12
C LEU A 73 7.74 4.83 -2.90
N ALA A 74 6.47 5.11 -2.57
CA ALA A 74 5.79 4.44 -1.49
C ALA A 74 5.78 2.92 -1.68
N ARG A 75 5.46 2.43 -2.89
CA ARG A 75 5.34 1.00 -3.23
C ARG A 75 6.68 0.27 -3.15
N GLU A 76 7.75 0.84 -3.69
CA GLU A 76 9.09 0.26 -3.64
C GLU A 76 9.57 0.14 -2.20
N ALA A 77 9.35 1.18 -1.39
CA ALA A 77 9.66 1.16 0.02
C ALA A 77 8.83 0.11 0.80
N ARG A 78 7.54 -0.08 0.47
CA ARG A 78 6.75 -1.18 1.08
C ARG A 78 7.33 -2.55 0.74
N LYS A 79 7.78 -2.74 -0.50
CA LYS A 79 8.37 -4.01 -0.96
C LYS A 79 9.66 -4.30 -0.21
N ALA A 80 10.55 -3.31 -0.08
CA ALA A 80 11.79 -3.44 0.67
C ALA A 80 11.53 -3.86 2.14
N ILE A 81 10.56 -3.21 2.81
CA ILE A 81 10.17 -3.59 4.18
C ILE A 81 9.60 -5.02 4.22
N ALA A 82 8.78 -5.40 3.24
CA ALA A 82 8.23 -6.76 3.17
C ALA A 82 9.31 -7.83 2.91
N GLU A 83 10.31 -7.52 2.09
CA GLU A 83 11.46 -8.41 1.87
C GLU A 83 12.33 -8.52 3.13
N GLN A 84 12.65 -7.40 3.80
CA GLN A 84 13.39 -7.38 5.06
C GLN A 84 12.69 -8.17 6.17
N LEU A 85 11.37 -8.14 6.17
CA LEU A 85 10.52 -8.92 7.06
C LEU A 85 10.48 -10.43 6.74
N GLY A 86 11.15 -10.89 5.67
CA GLY A 86 11.03 -12.26 5.18
C GLY A 86 9.65 -12.59 4.59
N LEU A 87 8.79 -11.58 4.43
CA LEU A 87 7.42 -11.70 3.92
C LEU A 87 7.36 -11.73 2.38
N GLY A 88 8.50 -11.61 1.69
CA GLY A 88 8.62 -11.71 0.23
C GLY A 88 8.36 -13.12 -0.33
N LYS A 89 8.43 -14.16 0.51
CA LYS A 89 8.15 -15.56 0.10
C LYS A 89 6.82 -16.05 0.67
N LYS A 90 5.74 -15.87 -0.11
CA LYS A 90 4.71 -16.90 -0.42
C LYS A 90 3.53 -16.26 -1.15
N HIS A 91 3.58 -16.33 -2.48
CA HIS A 91 2.53 -16.98 -3.26
C HIS A 91 3.12 -17.34 -4.63
N GLU A 92 3.78 -18.49 -4.68
CA GLU A 92 3.70 -19.29 -5.89
C GLU A 92 2.21 -19.51 -6.19
N LYS A 93 1.81 -19.17 -7.41
CA LYS A 93 0.50 -19.38 -8.06
C LYS A 93 -0.61 -19.97 -7.17
N LYS A 94 -1.49 -19.13 -6.61
CA LYS A 94 -2.91 -19.53 -6.51
C LYS A 94 -3.58 -19.03 -7.79
N GLY A 95 -4.08 -20.01 -8.56
CA GLY A 95 -4.38 -19.94 -9.98
C GLY A 95 -5.24 -18.78 -10.44
N LYS A 96 -5.21 -18.58 -11.76
CA LYS A 96 -6.18 -17.83 -12.55
C LYS A 96 -7.54 -17.86 -11.86
N ARG A 97 -8.00 -16.70 -11.39
CA ARG A 97 -9.44 -16.45 -11.26
C ARG A 97 -9.95 -16.46 -12.70
N GLU A 98 -10.35 -17.63 -13.20
CA GLU A 98 -11.24 -17.70 -14.35
C GLU A 98 -12.44 -16.83 -14.01
N LYS A 99 -12.65 -15.78 -14.81
CA LYS A 99 -13.90 -15.03 -14.78
C LYS A 99 -15.00 -16.07 -15.02
N PRO A 100 -16.04 -16.19 -14.17
CA PRO A 100 -17.20 -16.96 -14.58
C PRO A 100 -17.78 -16.27 -15.82
N LYS A 101 -17.58 -16.88 -17.00
CA LYS A 101 -18.40 -16.60 -18.18
C LYS A 101 -19.86 -16.80 -17.76
N GLY A 102 -20.72 -15.88 -18.19
CA GLY A 102 -22.04 -15.64 -17.66
C GLY A 102 -22.86 -16.89 -17.32
N ARG A 103 -23.56 -16.83 -16.18
CA ARG A 103 -24.72 -17.69 -15.96
C ARG A 103 -25.71 -17.38 -17.08
N PRO A 104 -26.16 -18.36 -17.89
CA PRO A 104 -27.36 -18.13 -18.69
C PRO A 104 -28.53 -17.94 -17.72
N ILE A 105 -29.24 -16.83 -17.89
CA ILE A 105 -30.52 -16.58 -17.23
C ILE A 105 -31.48 -17.65 -17.74
N PRO A 106 -32.12 -18.47 -16.89
CA PRO A 106 -33.20 -19.32 -17.36
C PRO A 106 -34.38 -18.42 -17.75
N VAL A 107 -34.68 -18.36 -19.04
CA VAL A 107 -35.96 -17.84 -19.53
C VAL A 107 -37.06 -18.79 -19.06
N PRO A 108 -38.14 -18.30 -18.41
CA PRO A 108 -39.27 -19.14 -18.07
C PRO A 108 -39.98 -19.56 -19.37
N VAL A 109 -40.10 -20.87 -19.57
CA VAL A 109 -40.93 -21.46 -20.62
C VAL A 109 -42.38 -21.33 -20.16
N THR A 110 -43.17 -20.56 -20.89
CA THR A 110 -44.64 -20.61 -20.89
C THR A 110 -45.12 -21.74 -21.77
#